data_AF-Q757R5-F1
#
_entry.id   AF-Q757R5-F1
#
_cell.length_a   1.000
_cell.length_b   1.000
_cell.length_c   1.000
_cell.angle_alpha   90.00
_cell.angle_beta   90.00
_cell.angle_gamma   90.00
#
_symmetry.space_group_name_H-M   'P 1'
#
loop_
_entity.id
_entity.type
_entity.pdbx_description
1 polymer ?
#
loop_
_entity_poly.entity_id
_entity_poly.type
_entity_poly.pdbx_seq_one_letter_code
_entity_poly.pdbx_strand_id
1 'polypeptide(L)'
;MPRELIDSISAQYRELLAIARQMASRDAHLERSKADYKAQSDQCEPIKLQTWDGYQQGELTAPSLAEIYAQEDAGEEARAPAEHEDQLQRLFTALPYIWNDPTAMVPDQAASRQEDEELKISGGTIELTCPITCQPFVRPMISRKCGHVFDEVGLRRFLERQTKPCPQGACGHNLSMKDFVPDLVMQFRCLLHEARGPLTRNASEDPADIV
;
A
#
# COMPACT_ATOMS: atom_id res chain seq x y z
N MET A 1 -19.30 18.57 1.74
CA MET A 1 -19.78 17.33 1.11
C MET A 1 -18.69 16.32 0.71
N PRO A 2 -17.45 16.66 0.28
CA PRO A 2 -16.46 15.63 -0.10
C PRO A 2 -15.75 14.92 1.07
N ARG A 3 -15.54 15.61 2.20
CA ARG A 3 -14.69 15.12 3.30
C ARG A 3 -15.29 13.91 4.03
N GLU A 4 -16.56 13.97 4.39
CA GLU A 4 -17.26 12.86 5.06
C GLU A 4 -17.26 11.58 4.22
N LEU A 5 -17.40 11.70 2.90
CA LEU A 5 -17.33 10.56 1.99
C LEU A 5 -15.91 9.97 1.94
N ILE A 6 -14.89 10.83 1.84
CA ILE A 6 -13.48 10.39 1.86
C ILE A 6 -13.17 9.67 3.18
N ASP A 7 -13.59 10.23 4.32
CA ASP A 7 -13.35 9.64 5.63
C ASP A 7 -14.07 8.28 5.79
N SER A 8 -15.32 8.19 5.31
CA SER A 8 -16.11 6.95 5.31
C SER A 8 -15.47 5.85 4.46
N ILE A 9 -15.11 6.15 3.20
CA ILE A 9 -14.45 5.19 2.32
C ILE A 9 -13.09 4.78 2.88
N SER A 10 -12.32 5.73 3.43
CA SER A 10 -11.02 5.44 4.05
C SER A 10 -11.15 4.55 5.29
N ALA A 11 -12.22 4.66 6.07
CA ALA A 11 -12.51 3.77 7.18
C ALA A 11 -12.87 2.36 6.69
N GLN A 12 -13.78 2.25 5.71
CA GLN A 12 -14.17 0.96 5.12
C GLN A 12 -12.99 0.23 4.48
N TYR A 13 -12.08 0.98 3.83
CA TYR A 13 -10.89 0.40 3.23
C TYR A 13 -9.93 -0.18 4.28
N ARG A 14 -9.71 0.54 5.38
CA ARG A 14 -8.91 0.04 6.51
C ARG A 14 -9.51 -1.22 7.13
N GLU A 15 -10.82 -1.28 7.26
CA GLU A 15 -11.53 -2.47 7.73
C GLU A 15 -11.34 -3.66 6.78
N LEU A 16 -11.47 -3.43 5.46
CA LEU A 16 -11.23 -4.46 4.44
C LEU A 16 -9.80 -5.00 4.52
N LEU A 17 -8.80 -4.13 4.70
CA LEU A 17 -7.40 -4.54 4.88
C LEU A 17 -7.20 -5.36 6.15
N ALA A 18 -7.87 -5.00 7.26
CA ALA A 18 -7.82 -5.76 8.50
C ALA A 18 -8.41 -7.17 8.33
N ILE A 19 -9.56 -7.27 7.64
CA ILE A 19 -10.19 -8.56 7.32
C ILE A 19 -9.27 -9.40 6.43
N ALA A 20 -8.67 -8.81 5.39
CA ALA A 20 -7.76 -9.52 4.50
C ALA A 20 -6.53 -10.08 5.25
N ARG A 21 -5.97 -9.31 6.20
CA ARG A 21 -4.88 -9.78 7.08
C ARG A 21 -5.33 -10.92 7.97
N GLN A 22 -6.51 -10.83 8.57
CA GLN A 22 -7.08 -11.91 9.39
C GLN A 22 -7.30 -13.18 8.56
N MET A 23 -7.84 -13.06 7.35
CA MET A 23 -8.02 -14.20 6.44
C MET A 23 -6.70 -14.87 6.09
N ALA A 24 -5.69 -14.10 5.67
CA ALA A 24 -4.36 -14.62 5.36
C ALA A 24 -3.71 -15.32 6.57
N SER A 25 -3.88 -14.76 7.77
CA SER A 25 -3.39 -15.37 9.00
C SER A 25 -4.10 -16.69 9.31
N ARG A 26 -5.42 -16.76 9.12
CA ARG A 26 -6.22 -17.98 9.32
C ARG A 26 -5.86 -19.06 8.31
N ASP A 27 -5.63 -18.70 7.06
CA ASP A 27 -5.19 -19.62 6.01
C ASP A 27 -3.80 -20.19 6.31
N ALA A 28 -2.86 -19.32 6.74
CA ALA A 28 -1.54 -19.75 7.17
C ALA A 28 -1.60 -20.68 8.38
N HIS A 29 -2.44 -20.37 9.37
CA HIS A 29 -2.68 -21.24 10.53
C HIS A 29 -3.22 -22.60 10.11
N LEU A 30 -4.24 -22.62 9.25
CA LEU A 30 -4.84 -23.85 8.74
C LEU A 30 -3.81 -24.73 8.02
N GLU A 31 -2.96 -24.14 7.17
CA GLU A 31 -1.92 -24.90 6.45
C GLU A 31 -0.83 -25.43 7.40
N ARG A 32 -0.43 -24.66 8.43
CA ARG A 32 0.48 -25.15 9.48
C ARG A 32 -0.13 -26.31 10.25
N SER A 33 -1.35 -26.16 10.78
CA SER A 33 -2.04 -27.21 11.52
C SER A 33 -2.21 -28.50 10.70
N LYS A 34 -2.50 -28.38 9.39
CA LYS A 34 -2.57 -29.53 8.49
C LYS A 34 -1.20 -30.21 8.31
N ALA A 35 -0.14 -29.43 8.13
CA ALA A 35 1.21 -29.95 7.98
C ALA A 35 1.65 -30.69 9.26
N ASP A 36 1.39 -30.11 10.42
CA ASP A 36 1.72 -30.71 11.72
C ASP A 36 0.90 -31.97 11.98
N TYR A 37 -0.41 -31.93 11.74
CA TYR A 37 -1.27 -33.11 11.81
C TYR A 37 -0.76 -34.21 10.89
N LYS A 38 -0.39 -33.88 9.65
CA LYS A 38 0.11 -34.87 8.70
C LYS A 38 1.44 -35.48 9.18
N ALA A 39 2.38 -34.67 9.67
CA ALA A 39 3.65 -35.15 10.19
C ALA A 39 3.48 -36.08 11.40
N GLN A 40 2.52 -35.80 12.28
CA GLN A 40 2.20 -36.65 13.44
C GLN A 40 1.42 -37.90 13.01
N SER A 41 0.45 -37.77 12.10
CA SER A 41 -0.36 -38.89 11.61
C SER A 41 0.44 -39.88 10.79
N ASP A 42 1.47 -39.44 10.05
CA ASP A 42 2.34 -40.33 9.27
C ASP A 42 3.23 -41.20 10.17
N GLN A 43 3.38 -40.85 11.46
CA GLN A 43 4.10 -41.66 12.47
C GLN A 43 3.19 -42.66 13.18
N CYS A 44 1.88 -42.54 13.04
CA CYS A 44 0.91 -43.43 13.67
C CYS A 44 0.78 -44.77 12.93
N GLU A 45 0.58 -45.84 13.67
CA GLU A 45 0.34 -47.17 13.08
C GLU A 45 -0.99 -47.19 12.30
N PRO A 46 -1.03 -47.78 11.09
CA PRO A 46 -2.26 -47.89 10.32
C PRO A 46 -3.35 -48.65 11.07
N ILE A 47 -4.60 -48.24 10.88
CA ILE A 47 -5.75 -48.92 11.49
C ILE A 47 -5.94 -50.30 10.83
N LYS A 48 -5.73 -51.35 11.63
CA LYS A 48 -5.96 -52.76 11.32
C LYS A 48 -6.74 -53.37 12.49
N LEU A 49 -7.34 -54.53 12.30
CA LEU A 49 -8.06 -55.25 13.36
C LEU A 49 -7.21 -55.46 14.64
N GLN A 50 -5.90 -55.57 14.48
CA GLN A 50 -4.94 -55.79 15.58
C GLN A 50 -4.56 -54.50 16.32
N THR A 51 -4.66 -53.33 15.66
CA THR A 51 -4.27 -52.02 16.22
C THR A 51 -5.46 -51.18 16.65
N TRP A 52 -6.68 -51.54 16.21
CA TRP A 52 -7.93 -50.85 16.56
C TRP A 52 -8.17 -50.79 18.06
N ASP A 53 -8.07 -51.93 18.76
CA ASP A 53 -8.30 -52.00 20.20
C ASP A 53 -7.31 -51.11 20.97
N GLY A 54 -6.06 -51.00 20.48
CA GLY A 54 -5.05 -50.12 21.05
C GLY A 54 -5.43 -48.63 20.95
N TYR A 55 -6.01 -48.18 19.84
CA TYR A 55 -6.52 -46.81 19.72
C TYR A 55 -7.77 -46.58 20.59
N GLN A 56 -8.67 -47.57 20.68
CA GLN A 56 -9.89 -47.47 21.47
C GLN A 56 -9.61 -47.42 22.98
N GLN A 57 -8.61 -48.18 23.44
CA GLN A 57 -8.21 -48.25 24.85
C GLN A 57 -7.21 -47.15 25.25
N GLY A 58 -6.68 -46.40 24.27
CA GLY A 58 -5.73 -45.30 24.49
C GLY A 58 -4.26 -45.74 24.60
N GLU A 59 -3.94 -47.00 24.29
CA GLU A 59 -2.55 -47.49 24.19
C GLU A 59 -1.81 -46.89 22.98
N LEU A 60 -2.55 -46.64 21.90
CA LEU A 60 -2.09 -45.90 20.72
C LEU A 60 -2.85 -44.57 20.67
N THR A 61 -2.13 -43.46 20.49
CA THR A 61 -2.72 -42.12 20.40
C THR A 61 -2.52 -41.59 18.98
N ALA A 62 -3.62 -41.15 18.35
CA ALA A 62 -3.57 -40.43 17.10
C ALA A 62 -3.75 -38.93 17.38
N PRO A 63 -3.08 -38.05 16.62
CA PRO A 63 -3.29 -36.61 16.74
C PRO A 63 -4.73 -36.26 16.36
N SER A 64 -5.32 -35.28 17.05
CA SER A 64 -6.62 -34.71 16.68
C SER A 64 -6.40 -33.40 15.94
N LEU A 65 -6.83 -33.32 14.67
CA LEU A 65 -6.72 -32.09 13.88
C LEU A 65 -7.49 -30.94 14.53
N ALA A 66 -8.65 -31.23 15.14
CA ALA A 66 -9.46 -30.22 15.81
C ALA A 66 -8.74 -29.64 17.04
N GLU A 67 -8.03 -30.47 17.80
CA GLU A 67 -7.25 -30.03 18.95
C GLU A 67 -6.00 -29.25 18.54
N ILE A 68 -5.28 -29.73 17.51
CA ILE A 68 -4.11 -29.02 16.95
C ILE A 68 -4.52 -27.66 16.38
N TYR A 69 -5.68 -27.57 15.72
CA TYR A 69 -6.19 -26.30 15.21
C TYR A 69 -6.68 -25.37 16.32
N ALA A 70 -7.28 -25.93 17.40
CA ALA A 70 -7.81 -25.19 18.54
C ALA A 70 -6.76 -24.78 19.58
N GLN A 71 -5.57 -25.39 19.57
CA GLN A 71 -4.39 -24.85 20.22
C GLN A 71 -4.04 -23.54 19.51
N GLU A 72 -4.65 -22.44 19.98
CA GLU A 72 -4.38 -21.11 19.46
C GLU A 72 -2.91 -20.80 19.65
N ASP A 73 -2.18 -20.69 18.55
CA ASP A 73 -0.84 -20.12 18.56
C ASP A 73 -0.99 -18.61 18.71
N ALA A 74 -1.21 -18.16 19.95
CA ALA A 74 -1.38 -16.76 20.32
C ALA A 74 -0.11 -15.90 20.08
N GLY A 75 0.98 -16.52 19.60
CA GLY A 75 2.31 -15.90 19.52
C GLY A 75 2.79 -15.54 18.11
N GLU A 76 2.20 -16.09 17.05
CA GLU A 76 2.68 -15.84 15.69
C GLU A 76 1.61 -15.14 14.86
N GLU A 77 1.57 -13.81 15.01
CA GLU A 77 1.14 -12.93 13.92
C GLU A 77 1.86 -13.41 12.66
N ALA A 78 1.13 -14.17 11.83
CA ALA A 78 1.65 -14.66 10.57
C ALA A 78 2.22 -13.45 9.85
N ARG A 79 3.55 -13.45 9.63
CA ARG A 79 4.28 -12.36 9.00
C ARG A 79 3.51 -12.01 7.74
N ALA A 80 2.75 -10.92 7.78
CA ALA A 80 1.91 -10.54 6.68
C ALA A 80 2.81 -10.49 5.44
N PRO A 81 2.37 -11.02 4.28
CA PRO A 81 3.16 -10.93 3.07
C PRO A 81 3.60 -9.47 2.92
N ALA A 82 4.91 -9.26 2.73
CA ALA A 82 5.56 -7.96 2.81
C ALA A 82 4.65 -6.89 2.20
N GLU A 83 4.17 -5.98 3.06
CA GLU A 83 3.18 -4.97 2.73
C GLU A 83 3.66 -4.24 1.47
N HIS A 84 3.12 -4.60 0.31
CA HIS A 84 3.34 -3.81 -0.87
C HIS A 84 2.58 -2.52 -0.58
N GLU A 85 3.33 -1.48 -0.21
CA GLU A 85 2.84 -0.17 0.23
C GLU A 85 1.64 0.22 -0.62
N ASP A 86 0.46 0.11 -0.01
CA ASP A 86 -0.78 0.07 -0.75
C ASP A 86 -1.08 1.46 -1.28
N GLN A 87 -0.90 1.64 -2.58
CA GLN A 87 -1.07 2.90 -3.27
C GLN A 87 -2.44 3.54 -2.98
N LEU A 88 -3.47 2.72 -2.78
CA LEU A 88 -4.81 3.20 -2.43
C LEU A 88 -4.87 3.73 -1.01
N GLN A 89 -4.24 3.04 -0.05
CA GLN A 89 -4.12 3.53 1.32
C GLN A 89 -3.42 4.90 1.36
N ARG A 90 -2.36 5.07 0.55
CA ARG A 90 -1.65 6.36 0.43
C ARG A 90 -2.51 7.45 -0.18
N LEU A 91 -3.25 7.10 -1.23
CA LEU A 91 -4.21 8.01 -1.84
C LEU A 91 -5.28 8.44 -0.83
N PHE A 92 -5.90 7.51 -0.10
CA PHE A 92 -6.89 7.82 0.92
C PHE A 92 -6.36 8.71 2.03
N THR A 93 -5.13 8.49 2.49
CA THR A 93 -4.47 9.39 3.45
C THR A 93 -4.20 10.78 2.86
N ALA A 94 -3.83 10.87 1.58
CA ALA A 94 -3.51 12.13 0.91
C ALA A 94 -4.76 12.93 0.51
N LEU A 95 -5.86 12.25 0.18
CA LEU A 95 -7.08 12.82 -0.41
C LEU A 95 -7.63 14.02 0.36
N PRO A 96 -7.78 14.02 1.70
CA PRO A 96 -8.29 15.16 2.44
C PRO A 96 -7.49 16.45 2.23
N TYR A 97 -6.18 16.33 2.00
CA TYR A 97 -5.27 17.46 1.80
C TYR A 97 -5.26 17.91 0.34
N ILE A 98 -5.08 16.95 -0.58
CA ILE A 98 -4.93 17.26 -2.00
C ILE A 98 -6.26 17.59 -2.67
N TRP A 99 -7.38 17.22 -2.04
CA TRP A 99 -8.70 17.45 -2.62
C TRP A 99 -8.90 18.92 -2.90
N ASN A 100 -8.66 19.85 -1.98
CA ASN A 100 -8.89 21.28 -2.25
C ASN A 100 -7.73 21.96 -2.98
N ASP A 101 -6.51 21.49 -2.77
CA ASP A 101 -5.32 22.02 -3.44
C ASP A 101 -4.43 20.85 -3.90
N PRO A 102 -4.37 20.56 -5.22
CA PRO A 102 -3.57 19.46 -5.75
C PRO A 102 -2.06 19.67 -5.59
N THR A 103 -1.61 20.85 -5.16
CA THR A 103 -0.20 21.15 -4.88
C THR A 103 0.13 21.11 -3.38
N ALA A 104 -0.87 20.94 -2.50
CA ALA A 104 -0.66 20.91 -1.06
C ALA A 104 0.27 19.78 -0.63
N MET A 105 1.19 20.07 0.29
CA MET A 105 2.03 19.06 0.91
C MET A 105 1.20 18.11 1.77
N VAL A 106 1.47 16.81 1.66
CA VAL A 106 0.84 15.77 2.49
C VAL A 106 1.83 15.40 3.60
N PRO A 107 1.38 15.25 4.86
CA PRO A 107 2.23 14.79 5.94
C PRO A 107 2.84 13.40 5.63
N ASP A 108 4.10 13.20 6.02
CA ASP A 108 4.78 11.93 5.81
C ASP A 108 4.15 10.80 6.63
N GLN A 109 3.87 9.66 6.00
CA GLN A 109 3.19 8.52 6.65
C GLN A 109 4.01 7.87 7.78
N ALA A 110 5.32 8.11 7.82
CA ALA A 110 6.16 7.66 8.93
C ALA A 110 5.76 8.30 10.27
N ALA A 111 5.11 9.48 10.24
CA ALA A 111 4.61 10.16 11.43
C ALA A 111 3.19 9.74 11.84
N SER A 112 2.42 9.10 10.96
CA SER A 112 1.02 8.70 11.24
C SER A 112 0.86 7.38 12.02
N ARG A 113 1.97 6.76 12.48
CA ARG A 113 1.92 5.64 13.45
C ARG A 113 1.79 6.10 14.91
N GLN A 114 1.86 7.40 15.17
CA GLN A 114 1.48 8.00 16.44
C GLN A 114 0.18 8.76 16.24
N GLU A 115 -0.87 8.23 16.86
CA GLU A 115 -2.20 8.82 16.91
C GLU A 115 -2.15 10.26 17.47
N ASP A 116 -2.97 11.13 16.88
CA ASP A 116 -3.50 12.39 17.44
C ASP A 116 -2.55 13.57 17.75
N GLU A 117 -1.40 13.71 17.09
CA GLU A 117 -0.66 14.98 17.09
C GLU A 117 -0.92 15.80 15.82
N GLU A 118 -1.36 17.04 16.03
CA GLU A 118 -1.62 18.08 15.02
C GLU A 118 -0.37 18.31 14.14
N LEU A 119 -0.27 17.51 13.07
CA LEU A 119 0.86 17.49 12.15
C LEU A 119 1.00 18.86 11.45
N LYS A 120 2.08 19.57 11.78
CA LYS A 120 2.48 20.82 11.14
C LYS A 120 2.74 20.61 9.66
N ILE A 121 1.82 21.09 8.83
CA ILE A 121 2.01 21.21 7.38
C ILE A 121 3.14 22.23 7.17
N SER A 122 4.28 21.80 6.64
CA SER A 122 5.34 22.72 6.22
C SER A 122 4.87 23.51 5.01
N GLY A 123 5.08 24.83 5.02
CA GLY A 123 4.68 25.73 3.93
C GLY A 123 5.49 25.44 2.66
N GLY A 124 4.93 24.67 1.75
CA GLY A 124 5.50 24.34 0.45
C GLY A 124 4.43 23.84 -0.51
N THR A 125 4.73 23.88 -1.81
CA THR A 125 3.85 23.39 -2.88
C THR A 125 4.60 22.35 -3.71
N ILE A 126 3.91 21.28 -4.10
CA ILE A 126 4.45 20.25 -4.99
C ILE A 126 4.28 20.67 -6.45
N GLU A 127 5.35 20.58 -7.23
CA GLU A 127 5.30 20.79 -8.67
C GLU A 127 4.61 19.61 -9.37
N LEU A 128 3.68 19.91 -10.27
CA LEU A 128 2.97 18.92 -11.09
C LEU A 128 3.67 18.67 -12.45
N THR A 129 4.95 19.03 -12.52
CA THR A 129 5.81 18.86 -13.69
C THR A 129 6.93 17.88 -13.39
N CYS A 130 7.22 17.00 -14.34
CA CYS A 130 8.26 16.00 -14.22
C CYS A 130 9.66 16.65 -14.27
N PRO A 131 10.55 16.37 -13.30
CA PRO A 131 11.91 16.93 -13.27
C PRO A 131 12.80 16.51 -14.45
N ILE A 132 12.49 15.41 -15.15
CA ILE A 132 13.27 14.91 -16.30
C ILE A 132 12.78 15.53 -17.60
N THR A 133 11.47 15.57 -17.81
CA THR A 133 10.89 16.02 -19.09
C THR A 133 10.55 17.50 -19.09
N CYS A 134 10.49 18.14 -17.92
CA CYS A 134 10.00 19.51 -17.74
C CYS A 134 8.60 19.71 -18.35
N GLN A 135 7.77 18.66 -18.34
CA GLN A 135 6.39 18.65 -18.83
C GLN A 135 5.45 18.18 -17.71
N PRO A 136 4.15 18.52 -17.75
CA PRO A 136 3.16 17.94 -16.85
C PRO A 136 3.24 16.41 -16.85
N PHE A 137 3.05 15.78 -15.68
CA PHE A 137 3.04 14.33 -15.60
C PHE A 137 1.86 13.75 -16.40
N VAL A 138 2.12 12.68 -17.15
CA VAL A 138 1.09 11.90 -17.86
C VAL A 138 0.98 10.52 -17.21
N ARG A 139 2.13 9.89 -16.92
CA ARG A 139 2.22 8.61 -16.21
C ARG A 139 3.28 8.74 -15.12
N PRO A 140 2.97 9.35 -13.97
CA PRO A 140 3.93 9.52 -12.90
C PRO A 140 4.21 8.17 -12.22
N MET A 141 5.49 7.94 -11.97
CA MET A 141 6.07 6.73 -11.40
C MET A 141 6.89 7.13 -10.17
N ILE A 142 6.68 6.46 -9.04
CA ILE A 142 7.40 6.69 -7.79
C ILE A 142 8.42 5.57 -7.53
N SER A 143 9.62 5.94 -7.09
CA SER A 143 10.63 4.96 -6.70
C SER A 143 10.32 4.36 -5.33
N ARG A 144 10.32 3.02 -5.22
CA ARG A 144 10.24 2.31 -3.93
C ARG A 144 11.48 2.46 -3.06
N LYS A 145 12.61 2.94 -3.62
CA LYS A 145 13.88 3.09 -2.89
C LYS A 145 14.05 4.49 -2.28
N CYS A 146 13.59 5.53 -2.97
CA CYS A 146 13.84 6.91 -2.56
C CYS A 146 12.61 7.83 -2.60
N GLY A 147 11.43 7.36 -3.02
CA GLY A 147 10.21 8.15 -3.03
C GLY A 147 10.12 9.24 -4.11
N HIS A 148 11.17 9.44 -4.93
CA HIS A 148 11.12 10.43 -6.00
C HIS A 148 10.20 10.01 -7.16
N VAL A 149 9.51 10.99 -7.72
CA VAL A 149 8.48 10.82 -8.74
C VAL A 149 8.95 11.37 -10.09
N PHE A 150 8.84 10.56 -11.13
CA PHE A 150 9.19 10.94 -12.51
C PHE A 150 8.13 10.43 -13.49
N ASP A 151 7.98 11.11 -14.63
CA ASP A 151 7.13 10.59 -15.71
C ASP A 151 7.77 9.36 -16.36
N GLU A 152 6.97 8.34 -16.65
CA GLU A 152 7.43 7.08 -17.20
C GLU A 152 8.20 7.23 -18.52
N VAL A 153 7.79 8.17 -19.39
CA VAL A 153 8.48 8.39 -20.67
C VAL A 153 9.86 8.99 -20.44
N GLY A 154 9.96 9.97 -19.54
CA GLY A 154 11.23 10.57 -19.13
C GLY A 154 12.15 9.54 -18.48
N LEU A 155 11.60 8.74 -17.58
CA LEU A 155 12.34 7.72 -16.84
C LEU A 155 12.88 6.61 -17.76
N ARG A 156 12.06 6.10 -18.70
CA ARG A 156 12.49 5.08 -19.68
C ARG A 156 13.66 5.58 -20.54
N ARG A 157 13.59 6.84 -20.98
CA ARG A 157 14.66 7.49 -21.76
C ARG A 157 15.91 7.72 -20.92
N PHE A 158 15.76 8.13 -19.66
CA PHE A 158 16.90 8.36 -18.77
C PHE A 158 17.63 7.06 -18.45
N LEU A 159 16.92 6.00 -18.07
CA LEU A 159 17.53 4.75 -17.62
C LEU A 159 18.08 3.89 -18.77
N GLU A 160 17.48 3.91 -19.97
CA GLU A 160 17.92 3.11 -21.12
C GLU A 160 18.09 1.62 -20.81
N ARG A 161 17.25 1.08 -19.91
CA ARG A 161 17.31 -0.30 -19.36
C ARG A 161 18.55 -0.61 -18.51
N GLN A 162 19.30 0.41 -18.12
CA GLN A 162 20.44 0.30 -17.20
C GLN A 162 20.04 0.71 -15.79
N THR A 163 20.94 0.45 -14.84
CA THR A 163 20.86 1.02 -13.50
C THR A 163 21.67 2.31 -13.49
N LYS A 164 21.04 3.43 -13.14
CA LYS A 164 21.67 4.76 -13.09
C LYS A 164 21.37 5.44 -11.75
N PRO A 165 22.17 6.43 -11.32
CA PRO A 165 21.84 7.23 -10.15
C PRO A 165 20.49 7.92 -10.34
N CYS A 166 19.77 8.15 -9.23
CA CYS A 166 18.51 8.87 -9.25
C CYS A 166 18.68 10.25 -9.92
N PRO A 167 17.76 10.64 -10.82
CA PRO A 167 17.81 11.95 -11.48
C PRO A 167 17.72 13.15 -10.51
N GLN A 168 17.14 12.94 -9.32
CA GLN A 168 17.03 13.99 -8.32
C GLN A 168 18.42 14.31 -7.74
N GLY A 169 18.78 15.59 -7.76
CA GLY A 169 20.03 16.08 -7.18
C GLY A 169 20.21 15.63 -5.73
N ALA A 170 21.42 15.23 -5.36
CA ALA A 170 21.80 14.73 -4.04
C ALA A 170 21.17 13.39 -3.59
N CYS A 171 20.40 12.70 -4.45
CA CYS A 171 19.93 11.35 -4.13
C CYS A 171 20.98 10.28 -4.46
N GLY A 172 21.51 9.59 -3.44
CA GLY A 172 22.55 8.56 -3.60
C GLY A 172 22.08 7.18 -4.09
N HIS A 173 20.79 7.01 -4.39
CA HIS A 173 20.24 5.70 -4.78
C HIS A 173 20.46 5.39 -6.27
N ASN A 174 20.91 4.17 -6.55
CA ASN A 174 20.97 3.60 -7.89
C ASN A 174 19.65 2.88 -8.22
N LEU A 175 19.02 3.34 -9.30
CA LEU A 175 17.66 2.97 -9.68
C LEU A 175 17.63 2.30 -11.05
N SER A 176 16.73 1.33 -11.18
CA SER A 176 16.38 0.63 -12.42
C SER A 176 14.87 0.75 -12.66
N MET A 177 14.39 0.46 -13.88
CA MET A 177 12.94 0.53 -14.17
C MET A 177 12.08 -0.36 -13.25
N LYS A 178 12.67 -1.44 -12.69
CA LYS A 178 11.95 -2.34 -11.77
C LYS A 178 11.68 -1.72 -10.42
N ASP A 179 12.44 -0.68 -10.03
CA ASP A 179 12.33 -0.01 -8.73
C ASP A 179 11.16 0.98 -8.66
N PHE A 180 10.47 1.20 -9.78
CA PHE A 180 9.39 2.16 -9.89
C PHE A 180 8.03 1.48 -10.00
N VAL A 181 7.05 2.09 -9.36
CA VAL A 181 5.63 1.72 -9.44
C VAL A 181 4.81 2.96 -9.82
N PRO A 182 3.59 2.79 -10.39
CA PRO A 182 2.71 3.93 -10.64
C PRO A 182 2.43 4.70 -9.35
N ASP A 183 2.48 6.03 -9.42
CA ASP A 183 2.14 6.90 -8.29
C ASP A 183 0.69 7.37 -8.38
N LEU A 184 -0.20 6.72 -7.62
CA LEU A 184 -1.62 7.09 -7.61
C LEU A 184 -1.87 8.47 -7.01
N VAL A 185 -1.05 8.92 -6.06
CA VAL A 185 -1.19 10.25 -5.44
C VAL A 185 -0.88 11.31 -6.48
N MET A 186 0.27 11.21 -7.16
CA MET A 186 0.62 12.17 -8.22
C MET A 186 -0.34 12.11 -9.41
N GLN A 187 -0.81 10.92 -9.81
CA GLN A 187 -1.86 10.80 -10.82
C GLN A 187 -3.11 11.59 -10.43
N PHE A 188 -3.58 11.42 -9.19
CA PHE A 188 -4.77 12.11 -8.71
C PHE A 188 -4.56 13.63 -8.60
N ARG A 189 -3.37 14.09 -8.19
CA ARG A 189 -3.02 15.51 -8.21
C ARG A 189 -3.13 16.11 -9.61
N CYS A 190 -2.56 15.44 -10.61
CA CYS A 190 -2.62 15.88 -12.00
C CYS A 190 -4.06 15.89 -12.52
N LEU A 191 -4.84 14.85 -12.22
CA LEU A 191 -6.26 14.77 -12.58
C LEU A 191 -7.07 15.90 -11.95
N LEU A 192 -6.89 16.19 -10.66
CA LEU A 192 -7.55 17.30 -9.97
C LEU A 192 -7.16 18.64 -10.58
N HIS A 193 -5.89 18.83 -10.91
CA HIS A 193 -5.41 20.07 -11.54
C HIS A 193 -6.02 20.27 -12.94
N GLU A 194 -6.08 19.21 -13.75
CA GLU A 194 -6.70 19.25 -15.09
C GLU A 194 -8.21 19.48 -15.02
N ALA A 195 -8.91 18.75 -14.15
CA ALA A 195 -10.35 18.91 -13.93
C ALA A 195 -10.71 20.31 -13.41
N ARG A 196 -9.75 20.99 -12.76
CA ARG A 196 -9.86 22.38 -12.27
C ARG A 196 -9.24 23.42 -13.19
N GLY A 197 -8.92 23.04 -14.44
CA GLY A 197 -8.44 23.96 -15.47
C GLY A 197 -9.20 25.30 -15.49
N PRO A 198 -8.61 26.35 -16.06
CA PRO A 198 -8.73 27.73 -15.58
C PRO A 198 -10.18 28.23 -15.50
N LEU A 199 -10.77 28.17 -14.29
CA LEU A 199 -11.92 28.99 -13.91
C LEU A 199 -11.54 30.48 -13.75
N THR A 200 -10.27 30.86 -13.99
CA THR A 200 -9.73 32.22 -13.77
C THR A 200 -9.08 32.82 -15.03
N ARG A 201 -9.75 32.77 -16.18
CA ARG A 201 -9.49 33.72 -17.29
C ARG A 201 -10.72 34.50 -17.76
N ASN A 202 -11.94 34.05 -17.43
CA ASN A 202 -13.17 34.69 -17.92
C ASN A 202 -13.92 35.51 -16.84
N ALA A 203 -13.25 35.94 -15.77
CA ALA A 203 -13.87 36.72 -14.68
C ALA A 203 -13.20 38.10 -14.44
N SER A 204 -12.35 38.56 -15.35
CA SER A 204 -11.78 39.92 -15.30
C SER A 204 -11.50 40.46 -16.70
N GLU A 205 -12.57 40.74 -17.45
CA GLU A 205 -12.53 41.71 -18.54
C GLU A 205 -13.71 42.66 -18.35
N ASP A 206 -13.62 43.51 -17.32
CA ASP A 206 -14.26 44.82 -17.43
C ASP A 206 -13.35 45.65 -18.36
N PRO A 207 -13.85 46.10 -19.54
CA PRO A 207 -13.06 46.93 -20.42
C PRO A 207 -12.82 48.26 -19.71
N ALA A 208 -11.54 48.56 -19.46
CA ALA A 208 -11.15 49.90 -19.04
C ALA A 208 -11.56 50.90 -20.13
N ASP A 209 -12.52 51.76 -19.80
CA ASP A 209 -12.83 52.97 -20.55
C ASP A 209 -11.53 53.78 -20.76
N ILE A 210 -11.13 53.91 -22.02
CA ILE A 210 -10.12 54.89 -22.43
C ILE A 210 -10.86 56.16 -22.79
N VAL A 211 -10.67 57.20 -21.98
CA VAL A 211 -11.06 58.60 -22.26
C VAL A 211 -10.01 59.25 -23.14
#